data_AF-A0A0L0EWY7-F1
#
_entry.id   AF-A0A0L0EWY7-F1
#
_cell.length_a   1.000
_cell.length_b   1.000
_cell.length_c   1.000
_cell.angle_alpha   90.00
_cell.angle_beta   90.00
_cell.angle_gamma   90.00
#
_symmetry.space_group_name_H-M   'P 1'
#
loop_
_entity.id
_entity.type
_entity.pdbx_description
1 polymer ?
#
loop_
_entity_poly.entity_id
_entity_poly.type
_entity_poly.pdbx_seq_one_letter_code
_entity_poly.pdbx_strand_id
1 'polypeptide(L)'
;MMNSDLARHNLKLVEKSVWITAFGLCVLIALLANYDRADLAILIGILTGLIIGIVSPYLWRKDYKFMNIIIPNFLLVFPGIHFINSTDSVNVVFQFYSSVICITGCYWLVFKEKLVRYLK
;
A
#
# COMPACT_ATOMS: atom_id res chain seq x y z
N MET A 1 27.24 -9.78 0.19
CA MET A 1 26.13 -8.97 0.75
C MET A 1 25.87 -7.83 -0.22
N MET A 2 24.78 -7.86 -0.97
CA MET A 2 24.44 -6.79 -1.91
C MET A 2 23.67 -5.72 -1.14
N ASN A 3 24.38 -4.68 -0.69
CA ASN A 3 23.80 -3.49 -0.09
C ASN A 3 23.09 -2.69 -1.18
N SER A 4 21.85 -3.06 -1.49
CA SER A 4 20.97 -2.23 -2.33
C SER A 4 20.64 -0.96 -1.55
N ASP A 5 20.99 0.21 -2.10
CA ASP A 5 20.62 1.51 -1.52
C ASP A 5 19.10 1.63 -1.35
N LEU A 6 18.34 1.01 -2.26
CA LEU A 6 16.88 0.95 -2.21
C LEU A 6 16.38 0.13 -1.02
N ALA A 7 16.96 -1.05 -0.75
CA ALA A 7 16.60 -1.85 0.40
C ALA A 7 16.88 -1.11 1.73
N ARG A 8 18.01 -0.42 1.82
CA ARG A 8 18.38 0.39 3.00
C ARG A 8 17.43 1.57 3.21
N HIS A 9 17.02 2.25 2.15
CA HIS A 9 16.03 3.32 2.23
C HIS A 9 14.67 2.80 2.69
N ASN A 10 14.19 1.70 2.10
CA ASN A 10 12.88 1.12 2.41
C ASN A 10 12.82 0.45 3.79
N LEU A 11 13.96 0.11 4.39
CA LEU A 11 14.01 -0.38 5.77
C LEU A 11 13.46 0.66 6.76
N LYS A 12 13.76 1.95 6.55
CA LYS A 12 13.19 3.07 7.33
C LYS A 12 11.68 3.19 7.15
N LEU A 13 11.18 2.80 5.97
CA LEU A 13 9.76 2.84 5.65
C LEU A 13 9.01 1.72 6.40
N VAL A 14 9.58 0.51 6.45
CA VAL A 14 9.08 -0.60 7.27
C VAL A 14 9.11 -0.25 8.77
N GLU A 15 10.10 0.49 9.24
CA GLU A 15 10.15 0.96 10.64
C GLU A 15 8.97 1.88 10.99
N LYS A 16 8.55 2.72 10.03
CA LYS A 16 7.41 3.64 10.13
C LYS A 16 6.06 3.01 9.77
N SER A 17 6.01 1.71 9.51
CA SER A 17 4.77 0.99 9.14
C SER A 17 3.61 1.23 10.10
N VAL A 18 3.87 1.35 11.41
CA VAL A 18 2.85 1.68 12.43
C VAL A 18 2.13 2.98 12.08
N TRP A 19 2.87 4.06 11.79
CA TRP A 19 2.31 5.36 11.47
C TRP A 19 1.57 5.36 10.14
N ILE A 20 2.12 4.66 9.13
CA ILE A 20 1.49 4.50 7.81
C ILE A 20 0.13 3.79 7.97
N THR A 21 0.11 2.71 8.74
CA THR A 21 -1.10 1.92 9.02
C THR A 21 -2.13 2.75 9.76
N ALA A 22 -1.73 3.43 10.84
CA ALA A 22 -2.61 4.26 11.64
C ALA A 22 -3.23 5.39 10.81
N PHE A 23 -2.42 6.07 9.98
CA PHE A 23 -2.92 7.11 9.09
C PHE A 23 -3.94 6.56 8.09
N GLY A 24 -3.62 5.47 7.38
CA GLY A 24 -4.54 4.84 6.43
C GLY A 24 -5.85 4.40 7.08
N LEU A 25 -5.77 3.80 8.27
CA LEU A 25 -6.95 3.36 9.02
C LEU A 25 -7.81 4.55 9.48
N CYS A 26 -7.22 5.60 10.03
CA CYS A 26 -7.94 6.79 10.46
C CYS A 26 -8.69 7.47 9.29
N VAL A 27 -8.02 7.59 8.14
CA VAL A 27 -8.64 8.14 6.93
C VAL A 27 -9.79 7.24 6.45
N LEU A 28 -9.60 5.92 6.42
CA LEU A 28 -10.64 4.98 6.01
C LEU A 28 -11.87 5.05 6.94
N ILE A 29 -11.65 5.10 8.27
CA ILE A 29 -12.73 5.25 9.25
C ILE A 29 -13.49 6.57 9.03
N ALA A 30 -12.77 7.68 8.85
CA ALA A 30 -13.40 8.97 8.59
C ALA A 30 -14.24 8.95 7.31
N LEU A 31 -13.75 8.31 6.24
CA LEU A 31 -14.51 8.18 4.99
C LEU A 31 -15.76 7.32 5.16
N LEU A 32 -15.64 6.19 5.86
CA LEU A 32 -16.77 5.29 6.13
C LEU A 32 -17.83 5.91 7.04
N ALA A 33 -17.45 6.85 7.91
CA ALA A 33 -18.38 7.55 8.79
C ALA A 33 -19.14 8.68 8.10
N ASN A 34 -18.58 9.26 7.02
CA ASN A 34 -19.12 10.47 6.39
C ASN A 34 -19.67 10.25 4.97
N TYR A 35 -19.38 9.10 4.34
CA TYR A 35 -19.77 8.82 2.96
C TYR A 35 -20.28 7.39 2.79
N ASP A 36 -21.05 7.17 1.73
CA ASP A 36 -21.53 5.84 1.37
C ASP A 36 -20.38 4.86 1.18
N ARG A 37 -20.62 3.65 1.66
CA ARG A 37 -19.63 2.59 1.65
C ARG A 37 -19.43 2.06 0.24
N ALA A 38 -18.21 2.18 -0.27
CA ALA A 38 -17.83 1.65 -1.56
C ALA A 38 -17.21 0.26 -1.41
N ASP A 39 -18.04 -0.75 -1.11
CA ASP A 39 -17.57 -2.11 -0.78
C ASP A 39 -16.63 -2.71 -1.84
N LEU A 40 -16.95 -2.53 -3.13
CA LEU A 40 -16.11 -3.00 -4.23
C LEU A 40 -14.73 -2.31 -4.24
N ALA A 41 -14.70 -0.99 -4.02
CA ALA A 41 -13.47 -0.21 -4.00
C ALA A 41 -12.59 -0.55 -2.80
N ILE A 42 -13.21 -0.75 -1.64
CA ILE A 42 -12.51 -1.22 -0.43
C ILE A 42 -11.95 -2.61 -0.65
N LEU A 43 -12.73 -3.54 -1.22
CA LEU A 43 -12.27 -4.91 -1.48
C LEU A 43 -11.08 -4.93 -2.44
N ILE A 44 -11.16 -4.20 -3.55
CA ILE A 44 -10.06 -4.08 -4.51
C ILE A 44 -8.86 -3.42 -3.85
N GLY A 45 -9.06 -2.43 -2.99
CA GLY A 45 -7.98 -1.79 -2.25
C GLY A 45 -7.29 -2.74 -1.26
N ILE A 46 -8.04 -3.57 -0.55
CA ILE A 46 -7.48 -4.61 0.33
C ILE A 46 -6.61 -5.60 -0.47
N LEU A 47 -7.14 -6.12 -1.60
CA LEU A 47 -6.41 -7.06 -2.45
C LEU A 47 -5.12 -6.44 -3.00
N THR A 48 -5.20 -5.21 -3.51
CA THR A 48 -4.04 -4.46 -4.00
C THR A 48 -3.02 -4.22 -2.89
N GLY A 49 -3.47 -3.84 -1.69
CA GLY A 49 -2.59 -3.63 -0.54
C GLY A 49 -1.86 -4.90 -0.10
N LEU A 50 -2.52 -6.06 -0.14
CA LEU A 50 -1.87 -7.35 0.11
C LEU A 50 -0.80 -7.65 -0.93
N ILE A 51 -1.11 -7.46 -2.22
CA ILE A 51 -0.15 -7.70 -3.32
C ILE A 51 1.08 -6.80 -3.15
N ILE A 52 0.89 -5.50 -2.91
CA ILE A 52 2.00 -4.55 -2.69
C ILE A 52 2.80 -4.95 -1.44
N GLY A 53 2.12 -5.26 -0.34
CA GLY A 53 2.75 -5.69 0.90
C GLY A 53 3.70 -6.87 0.71
N ILE A 54 3.30 -7.87 -0.08
CA ILE A 54 4.07 -9.09 -0.35
C ILE A 54 5.17 -8.87 -1.39
N VAL A 55 4.85 -8.22 -2.52
CA VAL A 55 5.72 -8.14 -3.68
C VAL A 55 6.81 -7.08 -3.50
N SER A 56 6.51 -5.93 -2.90
CA SER A 56 7.46 -4.82 -2.76
C SER A 56 8.75 -5.21 -2.02
N PRO A 57 8.72 -5.93 -0.88
CA PRO A 57 9.93 -6.40 -0.21
C PRO A 57 10.86 -7.26 -1.08
N TYR A 58 10.27 -8.12 -1.92
CA TYR A 58 11.04 -8.95 -2.85
C TYR A 58 11.77 -8.10 -3.88
N LEU A 59 11.07 -7.12 -4.46
CA LEU A 59 11.61 -6.19 -5.45
C LEU A 59 12.66 -5.24 -4.84
N TRP A 60 12.47 -4.78 -3.60
CA TRP A 60 13.44 -3.94 -2.89
C TRP A 60 14.78 -4.66 -2.71
N ARG A 61 14.75 -5.94 -2.30
CA ARG A 61 15.96 -6.74 -2.09
C ARG A 61 16.76 -6.96 -3.38
N LYS A 62 16.08 -7.09 -4.52
CA LYS A 62 16.72 -7.31 -5.83
C LYS A 62 17.18 -6.02 -6.50
N ASP A 63 16.98 -4.86 -5.88
CA ASP A 63 17.26 -3.53 -6.43
C ASP A 63 16.62 -3.27 -7.81
N TYR A 64 15.46 -3.90 -8.08
CA TYR A 64 14.72 -3.68 -9.32
C TYR A 64 13.98 -2.34 -9.28
N LYS A 65 14.72 -1.24 -9.38
CA LYS A 65 14.22 0.15 -9.28
C LYS A 65 13.04 0.41 -10.20
N PHE A 66 13.13 -0.04 -11.45
CA PHE A 66 12.07 0.16 -12.45
C PHE A 66 10.78 -0.57 -12.09
N MET A 67 10.87 -1.84 -11.68
CA MET A 67 9.71 -2.64 -11.24
C MET A 67 9.07 -2.08 -9.97
N ASN A 68 9.88 -1.57 -9.03
CA ASN A 68 9.39 -0.91 -7.81
C ASN A 68 8.61 0.37 -8.08
N ILE A 69 8.80 0.99 -9.24
CA ILE A 69 8.00 2.14 -9.68
C ILE A 69 6.77 1.64 -10.44
N ILE A 70 6.95 0.76 -11.42
CA ILE A 70 5.86 0.34 -12.31
C ILE A 70 4.76 -0.41 -11.57
N ILE A 71 5.10 -1.40 -10.75
CA ILE A 71 4.10 -2.31 -10.17
C ILE A 71 3.15 -1.55 -9.23
N PRO A 72 3.64 -0.75 -8.26
CA PRO A 72 2.75 0.05 -7.44
C PRO A 72 1.97 1.07 -8.26
N ASN A 73 2.58 1.73 -9.25
CA ASN A 73 1.84 2.68 -10.10
C ASN A 73 0.74 1.98 -10.90
N PHE A 74 0.99 0.83 -11.51
CA PHE A 74 -0.02 0.09 -12.25
C PHE A 74 -1.17 -0.35 -11.34
N LEU A 75 -0.84 -0.91 -10.17
CA LEU A 75 -1.81 -1.37 -9.19
C LEU A 75 -2.63 -0.25 -8.52
N LEU A 76 -2.09 0.97 -8.48
CA LEU A 76 -2.74 2.14 -7.85
C LEU A 76 -3.47 3.04 -8.85
N VAL A 77 -2.88 3.27 -10.03
CA VAL A 77 -3.36 4.23 -11.02
C VAL A 77 -4.51 3.65 -11.82
N PHE A 78 -4.42 2.41 -12.29
CA PHE A 78 -5.49 1.82 -13.11
C PHE A 78 -6.80 1.66 -12.33
N PRO A 79 -6.82 1.04 -11.14
CA PRO A 79 -8.06 0.95 -10.36
C PRO A 79 -8.53 2.33 -9.89
N GLY A 80 -7.60 3.23 -9.54
CA GLY A 80 -7.93 4.61 -9.16
C GLY A 80 -8.67 5.36 -10.27
N ILE A 81 -8.15 5.36 -11.50
CA ILE A 81 -8.79 5.99 -12.67
C ILE A 81 -10.13 5.34 -12.95
N HIS A 82 -10.23 4.01 -12.85
CA HIS A 82 -11.49 3.31 -13.04
C HIS A 82 -12.57 3.83 -12.06
N PHE A 83 -12.25 3.93 -10.77
CA PHE A 83 -13.19 4.43 -9.76
C PHE A 83 -13.53 5.92 -9.91
N ILE A 84 -12.58 6.74 -10.35
CA ILE A 84 -12.84 8.15 -10.68
C ILE A 84 -13.92 8.22 -11.78
N ASN A 85 -13.75 7.42 -12.83
CA ASN A 85 -14.59 7.50 -14.02
C ASN A 85 -15.92 6.72 -13.91
N SER A 86 -16.01 5.72 -13.02
CA SER A 86 -17.20 4.87 -12.91
C SER A 86 -18.28 5.42 -12.00
N THR A 87 -17.93 6.31 -11.08
CA THR A 87 -18.79 6.64 -9.93
C THR A 87 -18.89 8.13 -9.60
N ASP A 88 -18.23 9.02 -10.36
CA ASP A 88 -18.16 10.49 -10.15
C ASP A 88 -17.78 10.96 -8.73
N SER A 89 -17.46 10.03 -7.82
CA SER A 89 -17.29 10.29 -6.40
C SER A 89 -15.85 10.05 -6.00
N VAL A 90 -15.12 11.16 -5.86
CA VAL A 90 -13.74 11.22 -5.34
C VAL A 90 -13.58 10.43 -4.02
N ASN A 91 -14.65 10.33 -3.23
CA ASN A 91 -14.65 9.60 -1.96
C ASN A 91 -14.48 8.09 -2.13
N VAL A 92 -15.00 7.50 -3.22
CA VAL A 92 -14.81 6.07 -3.56
C VAL A 92 -13.33 5.77 -3.77
N VAL A 93 -12.65 6.67 -4.46
CA VAL A 93 -11.23 6.57 -4.79
C VAL A 93 -10.38 6.73 -3.52
N PHE A 94 -10.78 7.63 -2.61
CA PHE A 94 -10.14 7.75 -1.31
C PHE A 94 -10.37 6.52 -0.42
N GLN A 95 -11.55 5.88 -0.45
CA GLN A 95 -11.79 4.62 0.25
C GLN A 95 -10.90 3.49 -0.32
N PHE A 96 -10.71 3.45 -1.63
CA PHE A 96 -9.73 2.57 -2.28
C PHE A 96 -8.30 2.84 -1.79
N TYR A 97 -7.78 4.06 -1.92
CA TYR A 97 -6.39 4.34 -1.54
C TYR A 97 -6.12 4.16 -0.04
N SER A 98 -7.04 4.57 0.82
CA SER A 98 -6.90 4.41 2.27
C SER A 98 -6.88 2.93 2.70
N SER A 99 -7.71 2.09 2.07
CA SER A 99 -7.68 0.64 2.32
C SER A 99 -6.38 0.00 1.82
N VAL A 100 -5.86 0.38 0.64
CA VAL A 100 -4.54 -0.08 0.15
C VAL A 100 -3.44 0.26 1.15
N ILE A 101 -3.36 1.52 1.59
CA ILE A 101 -2.33 2.00 2.52
C ILE A 101 -2.42 1.26 3.85
N CYS A 102 -3.64 1.14 4.39
CA CYS A 102 -3.88 0.45 5.65
C CYS A 102 -3.40 -1.00 5.59
N ILE A 103 -3.80 -1.75 4.56
CA ILE A 103 -3.47 -3.18 4.46
C ILE A 103 -2.00 -3.43 4.15
N THR A 104 -1.40 -2.61 3.29
CA THR A 104 0.05 -2.66 3.03
C THR A 104 0.84 -2.41 4.31
N GLY A 105 0.45 -1.37 5.06
CA GLY A 105 1.02 -1.04 6.36
C GLY A 105 0.87 -2.18 7.37
N CYS A 106 -0.33 -2.76 7.50
CA CYS A 106 -0.59 -3.92 8.36
C CYS A 106 0.33 -5.09 8.02
N TYR A 107 0.49 -5.41 6.74
CA TYR A 107 1.38 -6.49 6.31
C TYR A 107 2.83 -6.22 6.76
N TRP A 108 3.34 -5.02 6.50
CA TRP A 108 4.69 -4.66 6.92
C TRP A 108 4.85 -4.60 8.43
N LEU A 109 3.81 -4.22 9.17
CA LEU A 109 3.81 -4.22 10.62
C LEU A 109 3.88 -5.64 11.18
N VAL A 110 3.00 -6.53 10.72
CA VAL A 110 2.92 -7.93 11.18
C VAL A 110 4.22 -8.69 10.87
N PHE A 111 4.80 -8.45 9.69
CA PHE A 111 6.03 -9.12 9.27
C PHE A 111 7.29 -8.27 9.47
N LYS A 112 7.22 -7.20 10.28
CA LYS A 112 8.30 -6.22 10.46
C LYS A 112 9.65 -6.86 10.75
N GLU A 113 9.72 -7.76 11.72
CA GLU A 113 10.98 -8.40 12.08
C GLU A 113 11.57 -9.24 10.95
N LYS A 114 10.73 -10.03 10.25
CA LYS A 114 11.15 -10.85 9.12
C LYS A 114 11.61 -9.97 7.95
N LEU A 115 10.88 -8.89 7.66
CA LEU A 115 11.21 -7.93 6.61
C LEU A 115 12.52 -7.21 6.89
N VAL A 116 12.72 -6.73 8.12
CA VAL A 116 13.97 -6.08 8.53
C VAL A 116 15.16 -7.03 8.40
N ARG A 117 15.01 -8.32 8.76
CA ARG A 117 16.06 -9.33 8.54
C ARG A 117 16.28 -9.64 7.06
N TYR A 118 15.22 -9.67 6.27
CA TYR A 118 15.28 -9.98 4.83
C TYR A 118 15.93 -8.86 4.00
N LEU A 119 15.79 -7.62 4.44
CA LEU A 119 16.31 -6.41 3.78
C LEU A 119 17.71 -5.99 4.26
N LYS A 120 18.24 -6.60 5.33
CA LYS A 120 19.63 -6.45 5.80
C LYS A 120 20.54 -7.47 5.10
#